data_AF-A0A956U7T6-F1
#
_entry.id   AF-A0A956U7T6-F1
#
_cell.length_a   1.000
_cell.length_b   1.000
_cell.length_c   1.000
_cell.angle_alpha   90.00
_cell.angle_beta   90.00
_cell.angle_gamma   90.00
#
_symmetry.space_group_name_H-M   'P 1'
#
loop_
_entity.id
_entity.type
_entity.pdbx_description
1 polymer ?
#
loop_
_entity_poly.entity_id
_entity_poly.type
_entity_poly.pdbx_seq_one_letter_code
_entity_poly.pdbx_strand_id
1 'polypeptide(L)'
;MQSKFLVGSTAFLAILLCGTPAYSQDWGYDSDTGNSVEELKAAPQALSAPPAKSLHHKGKEKENPKQKAVFDKAVSKSSAQYAWLQLFGLVAPLAGSDPSDPSALPSGPDYSSSMSAEQKKRFSAFLHKKCSEPGDNSYKSIVTYWPELEKAFSVEDHKGNYRLLFRSLLRMRAESTGVPAEERGILLEALGPERIAIKGEPSLSEDAIKAYSDMACFLYEQNHPGKTIDADDNRKLFDLVIRDKFKNAPAFADRLAMSFFPINWAKFRILYTDASEEERQVLVKKLGSAEKNEGATVSNALLEKVLSLPPWKEVVVKANKLTRPVGQKAEVRALKLGETQ
;
A
#
# COMPACT_ATOMS: atom_id res chain seq x y z
N MET A 1 17.46 -4.84 21.28
CA MET A 1 16.07 -4.35 21.39
C MET A 1 15.21 -5.22 20.48
N GLN A 2 14.33 -6.05 21.04
CA GLN A 2 13.56 -7.06 20.28
C GLN A 2 12.39 -6.42 19.51
N SER A 3 12.37 -6.65 18.21
CA SER A 3 11.35 -6.18 17.27
C SER A 3 10.10 -7.08 17.38
N LYS A 4 9.02 -6.57 17.99
CA LYS A 4 7.71 -7.25 18.09
C LYS A 4 6.80 -6.72 16.97
N PHE A 5 6.89 -7.31 15.79
CA PHE A 5 6.01 -7.04 14.63
C PHE A 5 5.27 -8.34 14.25
N LEU A 6 4.01 -8.23 13.81
CA LEU A 6 3.06 -9.31 13.45
C LEU A 6 2.41 -10.10 14.61
N VAL A 7 1.48 -9.49 15.35
CA VAL A 7 0.56 -10.26 16.24
C VAL A 7 -0.93 -9.97 15.96
N GLY A 8 -1.27 -9.08 15.02
CA GLY A 8 -2.66 -8.63 14.83
C GLY A 8 -3.43 -9.24 13.64
N SER A 9 -2.78 -9.96 12.72
CA SER A 9 -3.38 -10.29 11.41
C SER A 9 -3.60 -11.80 11.17
N THR A 10 -3.21 -12.67 12.09
CA THR A 10 -3.05 -14.12 11.83
C THR A 10 -4.29 -14.97 12.12
N ALA A 11 -5.19 -14.54 13.01
CA ALA A 11 -6.50 -15.19 13.19
C ALA A 11 -7.42 -15.06 11.95
N PHE A 12 -7.09 -14.14 11.03
CA PHE A 12 -7.82 -13.88 9.79
C PHE A 12 -7.62 -14.99 8.73
N LEU A 13 -6.49 -15.71 8.78
CA LEU A 13 -6.06 -16.61 7.71
C LEU A 13 -6.71 -18.01 7.79
N ALA A 14 -6.90 -18.54 9.00
CA ALA A 14 -7.52 -19.86 9.19
C ALA A 14 -9.00 -19.87 8.74
N ILE A 15 -9.69 -18.74 8.75
CA ILE A 15 -11.11 -18.66 8.39
C ILE A 15 -11.30 -18.49 6.87
N LEU A 16 -10.34 -17.88 6.16
CA LEU A 16 -10.37 -17.77 4.69
C LEU A 16 -10.02 -19.10 4.00
N LEU A 17 -9.25 -19.97 4.64
CA LEU A 17 -8.80 -21.25 4.07
C LEU A 17 -9.49 -22.49 4.65
N CYS A 18 -10.06 -22.45 5.86
CA CYS A 18 -10.72 -23.61 6.49
C CYS A 18 -12.26 -23.51 6.54
N GLY A 19 -12.86 -22.58 5.78
CA GLY A 19 -14.26 -22.19 5.88
C GLY A 19 -15.26 -22.85 4.94
N THR A 20 -14.89 -23.90 4.20
CA THR A 20 -15.78 -24.87 3.54
C THR A 20 -14.92 -26.06 3.13
N PRO A 21 -15.32 -27.33 3.31
CA PRO A 21 -14.68 -28.40 2.56
C PRO A 21 -14.83 -28.04 1.09
N ALA A 22 -13.72 -27.86 0.38
CA ALA A 22 -13.73 -27.83 -1.06
C ALA A 22 -14.34 -29.15 -1.50
N TYR A 23 -15.62 -29.10 -1.87
CA TYR A 23 -16.26 -30.15 -2.64
C TYR A 23 -15.43 -30.24 -3.92
N SER A 24 -14.58 -31.26 -4.00
CA SER A 24 -13.95 -31.70 -5.24
C SER A 24 -15.05 -32.31 -6.12
N GLN A 25 -15.94 -31.49 -6.65
CA GLN A 25 -16.65 -31.84 -7.87
C GLN A 25 -15.71 -31.47 -9.01
N ASP A 26 -14.97 -32.48 -9.44
CA ASP A 26 -14.88 -32.87 -10.84
C ASP A 26 -15.30 -31.77 -11.82
N TRP A 27 -14.32 -30.97 -12.25
CA TRP A 27 -14.50 -29.99 -13.32
C TRP A 27 -14.53 -30.76 -14.64
N GLY A 28 -15.64 -31.46 -14.86
CA GLY A 28 -15.88 -32.28 -16.02
C GLY A 28 -15.73 -31.48 -17.31
N TYR A 29 -14.61 -31.71 -17.99
CA TYR A 29 -14.46 -31.48 -19.42
C TYR A 29 -13.84 -32.72 -20.03
N ASP A 30 -14.69 -33.40 -20.81
CA ASP A 30 -14.48 -34.35 -21.91
C ASP A 30 -15.51 -35.47 -21.75
N SER A 31 -16.35 -35.82 -22.70
CA SER A 31 -16.65 -35.37 -24.05
C SER A 31 -17.92 -36.15 -24.44
N ASP A 32 -18.86 -35.50 -25.14
CA ASP A 32 -19.69 -36.06 -26.22
C ASP A 32 -21.17 -35.68 -26.23
N THR A 33 -21.53 -35.19 -27.42
CA THR A 33 -22.82 -35.33 -28.13
C THR A 33 -24.03 -34.51 -27.66
N GLY A 34 -24.35 -33.50 -28.48
CA GLY A 34 -25.62 -33.51 -29.19
C GLY A 34 -26.68 -32.50 -28.75
N ASN A 35 -27.03 -31.62 -29.70
CA ASN A 35 -28.25 -30.78 -29.77
C ASN A 35 -28.33 -29.61 -28.76
N SER A 36 -28.90 -28.44 -29.06
CA SER A 36 -29.31 -27.74 -30.28
C SER A 36 -29.78 -26.37 -29.79
N VAL A 37 -29.38 -25.31 -30.49
CA VAL A 37 -30.12 -24.05 -30.77
C VAL A 37 -31.09 -23.53 -29.69
N GLU A 38 -30.79 -22.36 -29.12
CA GLU A 38 -31.75 -21.26 -29.17
C GLU A 38 -31.07 -19.88 -29.18
N GLU A 39 -31.53 -19.11 -30.16
CA GLU A 39 -31.05 -17.82 -30.63
C GLU A 39 -31.83 -16.72 -29.91
N LEU A 40 -31.15 -15.81 -29.19
CA LEU A 40 -31.76 -14.55 -28.76
C LEU A 40 -30.91 -13.36 -29.20
N LYS A 41 -31.26 -12.89 -30.41
CA LYS A 41 -31.04 -11.53 -30.90
C LYS A 41 -31.71 -10.52 -29.96
N ALA A 42 -31.00 -9.47 -29.57
CA ALA A 42 -31.41 -8.08 -29.76
C ALA A 42 -30.39 -7.10 -29.13
N ALA A 43 -29.72 -6.33 -29.98
CA ALA A 43 -29.14 -5.04 -29.61
C ALA A 43 -30.25 -3.98 -29.51
N PRO A 44 -30.02 -2.87 -28.79
CA PRO A 44 -30.11 -1.62 -29.53
C PRO A 44 -29.03 -0.59 -29.17
N GLN A 45 -28.48 -0.03 -30.25
CA GLN A 45 -28.28 1.39 -30.55
C GLN A 45 -27.38 2.26 -29.66
N ALA A 46 -26.34 2.74 -30.35
CA ALA A 46 -25.46 3.84 -30.01
C ALA A 46 -26.21 5.12 -29.63
N LEU A 47 -25.78 5.74 -28.53
CA LEU A 47 -26.06 7.14 -28.21
C LEU A 47 -24.88 8.00 -28.66
N SER A 48 -25.16 8.80 -29.68
CA SER A 48 -24.33 9.82 -30.28
C SER A 48 -23.90 10.90 -29.28
N ALA A 49 -22.62 11.29 -29.35
CA ALA A 49 -22.07 12.45 -28.66
C ALA A 49 -22.64 13.78 -29.21
N PRO A 50 -22.84 14.81 -28.36
CA PRO A 50 -23.07 16.18 -28.82
C PRO A 50 -21.76 16.96 -29.02
N PRO A 51 -21.76 17.99 -29.88
CA PRO A 51 -20.57 18.55 -30.50
C PRO A 51 -19.83 19.59 -29.66
N ALA A 52 -18.53 19.72 -29.95
CA ALA A 52 -17.63 20.75 -29.48
C ALA A 52 -18.15 22.16 -29.80
N LYS A 53 -18.14 23.05 -28.80
CA LYS A 53 -18.14 24.51 -29.02
C LYS A 53 -16.77 25.05 -28.67
N SER A 54 -16.09 25.57 -29.70
CA SER A 54 -14.89 26.37 -29.56
C SER A 54 -15.24 27.74 -28.98
N LEU A 55 -14.50 28.17 -27.98
CA LEU A 55 -14.43 29.57 -27.58
C LEU A 55 -12.95 29.96 -27.55
N HIS A 56 -12.56 30.71 -28.58
CA HIS A 56 -11.32 31.45 -28.64
C HIS A 56 -11.28 32.49 -27.53
N HIS A 57 -10.36 32.35 -26.57
CA HIS A 57 -9.85 33.48 -25.80
C HIS A 57 -8.34 33.58 -25.97
N LYS A 58 -7.96 34.55 -26.82
CA LYS A 58 -6.59 34.93 -27.14
C LYS A 58 -6.16 35.99 -26.12
N GLY A 59 -5.85 35.55 -24.90
CA GLY A 59 -5.18 36.38 -23.89
C GLY A 59 -3.68 36.12 -23.93
N LYS A 60 -2.90 37.01 -24.56
CA LYS A 60 -1.44 37.01 -24.43
C LYS A 60 -1.10 37.58 -23.05
N GLU A 61 -0.99 36.71 -22.05
CA GLU A 61 -0.35 37.07 -20.79
C GLU A 61 1.17 36.97 -20.99
N LYS A 62 1.85 38.12 -20.98
CA LYS A 62 3.31 38.20 -21.04
C LYS A 62 3.86 37.72 -19.69
N GLU A 63 4.21 36.45 -19.59
CA GLU A 63 5.02 35.95 -18.47
C GLU A 63 6.37 36.69 -18.44
N ASN A 64 6.66 37.27 -17.29
CA ASN A 64 7.85 38.05 -17.02
C ASN A 64 9.07 37.11 -16.86
N PRO A 65 10.13 37.19 -17.69
CA PRO A 65 11.26 36.24 -17.69
C PRO A 65 12.04 36.15 -16.37
N LYS A 66 11.89 37.15 -15.48
CA LYS A 66 12.60 37.21 -14.20
C LYS A 66 12.00 36.33 -13.10
N GLN A 67 10.75 35.86 -13.22
CA GLN A 67 10.16 34.93 -12.25
C GLN A 67 10.46 33.45 -12.56
N LYS A 68 10.85 33.13 -13.80
CA LYS A 68 11.25 31.77 -14.21
C LYS A 68 12.67 31.43 -13.71
N ALA A 69 13.55 32.42 -13.66
CA ALA A 69 14.96 32.25 -13.27
C ALA A 69 15.21 31.93 -11.78
N VAL A 70 14.20 32.07 -10.90
CA VAL A 70 14.33 31.72 -9.47
C VAL A 70 13.87 30.28 -9.19
N PHE A 71 13.03 29.70 -10.08
CA PHE A 71 12.50 28.35 -9.91
C PHE A 71 13.43 27.24 -10.42
N ASP A 72 14.33 27.57 -11.35
CA ASP A 72 15.29 26.63 -11.94
C ASP A 72 16.67 26.63 -11.23
N LYS A 73 16.71 26.98 -9.94
CA LYS A 73 17.92 26.70 -9.14
C LYS A 73 17.97 25.19 -8.96
N ALA A 74 18.75 24.51 -9.82
CA ALA A 74 18.91 23.07 -9.88
C ALA A 74 18.89 22.46 -8.48
N VAL A 75 17.73 21.88 -8.13
CA VAL A 75 17.58 21.15 -6.88
C VAL A 75 18.58 20.00 -6.97
N SER A 76 19.63 20.06 -6.14
CA SER A 76 20.66 19.01 -6.15
C SER A 76 19.97 17.65 -6.01
N LYS A 77 20.39 16.66 -6.81
CA LYS A 77 19.91 15.27 -6.71
C LYS A 77 20.11 14.68 -5.31
N SER A 78 20.99 15.27 -4.49
CA SER A 78 21.22 14.90 -3.09
C SER A 78 20.33 15.62 -2.07
N SER A 79 19.45 16.53 -2.50
CA SER A 79 18.61 17.29 -1.58
C SER A 79 17.38 16.50 -1.12
N ALA A 80 16.92 16.79 0.09
CA ALA A 80 15.68 16.22 0.64
C ALA A 80 14.48 16.54 -0.26
N GLN A 81 14.43 17.74 -0.84
CA GLN A 81 13.35 18.16 -1.74
C GLN A 81 13.28 17.26 -2.98
N TYR A 82 14.42 16.97 -3.61
CA TYR A 82 14.48 16.04 -4.74
C TYR A 82 13.94 14.66 -4.37
N ALA A 83 14.45 14.07 -3.29
CA ALA A 83 14.05 12.74 -2.85
C ALA A 83 12.54 12.65 -2.54
N TRP A 84 11.96 13.68 -1.93
CA TRP A 84 10.51 13.73 -1.68
C TRP A 84 9.69 13.89 -2.96
N LEU A 85 10.13 14.70 -3.92
CA LEU A 85 9.46 14.81 -5.21
C LEU A 85 9.50 13.48 -5.97
N GLN A 86 10.62 12.76 -5.90
CA GLN A 86 10.73 11.42 -6.46
C GLN A 86 9.80 10.44 -5.75
N LEU A 87 9.69 10.51 -4.42
CA LEU A 87 8.74 9.70 -3.66
C LEU A 87 7.29 10.01 -4.04
N PHE A 88 6.91 11.29 -4.15
CA PHE A 88 5.56 11.70 -4.57
C PHE A 88 5.25 11.24 -5.99
N GLY A 89 6.21 11.32 -6.90
CA GLY A 89 6.06 10.79 -8.25
C GLY A 89 5.96 9.26 -8.26
N LEU A 90 6.71 8.56 -7.42
CA LEU A 90 6.67 7.10 -7.31
C LEU A 90 5.27 6.63 -6.89
N VAL A 91 4.66 7.30 -5.90
CA VAL A 91 3.36 6.92 -5.35
C VAL A 91 2.18 7.43 -6.15
N ALA A 92 2.39 8.31 -7.13
CA ALA A 92 1.33 8.91 -7.92
C ALA A 92 0.43 7.84 -8.56
N PRO A 93 -0.86 8.16 -8.79
CA PRO A 93 -1.74 7.31 -9.58
C PRO A 93 -1.13 7.02 -10.95
N LEU A 94 -1.15 5.77 -11.35
CA LEU A 94 -0.70 5.37 -12.68
C LEU A 94 -1.88 5.60 -13.64
N ALA A 95 -1.64 6.31 -14.74
CA ALA A 95 -2.69 6.64 -15.69
C ALA A 95 -3.08 5.39 -16.49
N GLY A 96 -4.36 4.99 -16.40
CA GLY A 96 -4.91 3.91 -17.22
C GLY A 96 -4.53 2.48 -16.81
N SER A 97 -3.89 2.29 -15.65
CA SER A 97 -3.46 0.97 -15.16
C SER A 97 -3.86 0.74 -13.70
N ASP A 98 -3.95 -0.54 -13.31
CA ASP A 98 -4.04 -0.91 -11.91
C ASP A 98 -2.80 -0.33 -11.19
N PRO A 99 -2.95 0.40 -10.07
CA PRO A 99 -1.82 0.89 -9.27
C PRO A 99 -0.86 -0.20 -8.78
N SER A 100 -1.15 -1.47 -8.99
CA SER A 100 -0.29 -2.59 -8.61
C SER A 100 0.34 -3.28 -9.79
N ASP A 101 0.00 -2.87 -11.02
CA ASP A 101 0.66 -3.32 -12.22
C ASP A 101 2.12 -2.80 -12.20
N PRO A 102 3.11 -3.69 -11.98
CA PRO A 102 4.50 -3.27 -11.92
C PRO A 102 4.98 -2.77 -13.29
N SER A 103 4.37 -3.23 -14.40
CA SER A 103 4.73 -2.82 -15.76
C SER A 103 4.33 -1.38 -16.07
N ALA A 104 3.34 -0.84 -15.35
CA ALA A 104 2.91 0.54 -15.49
C ALA A 104 3.73 1.54 -14.64
N LEU A 105 4.72 1.07 -13.88
CA LEU A 105 5.55 1.94 -13.07
C LEU A 105 6.50 2.77 -13.95
N PRO A 106 6.63 4.09 -13.74
CA PRO A 106 7.42 4.95 -14.62
C PRO A 106 8.85 4.46 -14.76
N SER A 107 9.28 4.10 -15.97
CA SER A 107 10.63 3.60 -16.24
C SER A 107 11.67 4.70 -16.02
N GLY A 108 12.75 4.39 -15.30
CA GLY A 108 13.87 5.32 -15.06
C GLY A 108 13.88 5.97 -13.67
N PRO A 109 14.93 6.75 -13.35
CA PRO A 109 15.17 7.27 -12.01
C PRO A 109 14.39 8.55 -11.69
N ASP A 110 13.72 9.17 -12.68
CA ASP A 110 12.92 10.38 -12.49
C ASP A 110 11.42 10.07 -12.50
N TYR A 111 10.94 9.66 -11.33
CA TYR A 111 9.53 9.46 -11.05
C TYR A 111 8.73 10.76 -11.01
N SER A 112 9.40 11.92 -10.87
CA SER A 112 8.69 13.19 -10.83
C SER A 112 7.91 13.45 -12.12
N SER A 113 8.33 12.87 -13.25
CA SER A 113 7.66 12.91 -14.55
C SER A 113 6.17 12.53 -14.52
N SER A 114 5.74 11.73 -13.54
CA SER A 114 4.33 11.37 -13.32
C SER A 114 3.44 12.50 -12.79
N MET A 115 4.02 13.62 -12.37
CA MET A 115 3.31 14.77 -11.80
C MET A 115 3.17 15.92 -12.81
N SER A 116 2.05 16.64 -12.76
CA SER A 116 1.84 17.86 -13.57
C SER A 116 2.83 18.97 -13.17
N ALA A 117 3.05 19.95 -14.06
CA ALA A 117 3.93 21.09 -13.77
C ALA A 117 3.45 21.89 -12.55
N GLU A 118 2.13 22.06 -12.41
CA GLU A 118 1.49 22.74 -11.28
C GLU A 118 1.68 21.95 -9.98
N GLN A 119 1.53 20.62 -10.03
CA GLN A 119 1.78 19.75 -8.88
C GLN A 119 3.24 19.85 -8.43
N LYS A 120 4.19 19.72 -9.36
CA LYS A 120 5.62 19.89 -9.08
C LYS A 120 5.91 21.23 -8.41
N LYS A 121 5.34 22.32 -8.94
CA LYS A 121 5.52 23.67 -8.38
C LYS A 121 5.00 23.77 -6.95
N ARG A 122 3.76 23.31 -6.68
CA ARG A 122 3.15 23.32 -5.34
C ARG A 122 3.93 22.45 -4.36
N PHE A 123 4.26 21.22 -4.76
CA PHE A 123 4.96 20.26 -3.91
C PHE A 123 6.36 20.76 -3.59
N SER A 124 7.07 21.34 -4.56
CA SER A 124 8.39 21.93 -4.34
C SER A 124 8.34 23.09 -3.35
N ALA A 125 7.35 23.98 -3.44
CA ALA A 125 7.19 25.08 -2.50
C ALA A 125 6.91 24.59 -1.07
N PHE A 126 6.03 23.60 -0.93
CA PHE A 126 5.74 22.95 0.35
C PHE A 126 6.98 22.26 0.94
N LEU A 127 7.69 21.47 0.13
CA LEU A 127 8.90 20.77 0.54
C LEU A 127 10.03 21.73 0.88
N HIS A 128 10.14 22.87 0.18
CA HIS A 128 11.09 23.91 0.52
C HIS A 128 10.82 24.47 1.92
N LYS A 129 9.57 24.85 2.21
CA LYS A 129 9.16 25.29 3.55
C LYS A 129 9.49 24.24 4.62
N LYS A 130 9.12 22.98 4.39
CA LYS A 130 9.35 21.89 5.36
C LYS A 130 10.81 21.50 5.53
N CYS A 131 11.62 21.54 4.47
CA CYS A 131 13.04 21.27 4.56
C CYS A 131 13.86 22.45 5.10
N SER A 132 13.29 23.65 5.17
CA SER A 132 13.96 24.84 5.74
C SER A 132 13.56 25.11 7.19
N GLU A 133 12.51 24.45 7.70
CA GLU A 133 12.02 24.62 9.07
C GLU A 133 13.10 24.21 10.10
N PRO A 134 13.51 25.11 11.02
CA PRO A 134 14.44 24.77 12.09
C PRO A 134 13.78 23.83 13.10
N GLY A 135 14.49 22.80 13.56
CA GLY A 135 13.98 21.87 14.58
C GLY A 135 13.12 20.73 14.05
N ASP A 136 12.49 20.86 12.88
CA ASP A 136 11.84 19.75 12.18
C ASP A 136 12.81 19.11 11.17
N ASN A 137 13.26 17.89 11.49
CA ASN A 137 14.11 17.07 10.61
C ASN A 137 13.32 15.98 9.90
N SER A 138 11.98 15.97 10.01
CA SER A 138 11.13 14.89 9.50
C SER A 138 11.22 14.74 7.99
N TYR A 139 11.23 15.85 7.26
CA TYR A 139 11.40 15.83 5.82
C TYR A 139 12.87 15.71 5.39
N LYS A 140 13.83 16.16 6.22
CA LYS A 140 15.25 16.08 5.89
C LYS A 140 15.79 14.66 5.93
N SER A 141 15.26 13.80 6.81
CA SER A 141 15.72 12.42 7.03
C SER A 141 15.70 11.55 5.77
N ILE A 142 14.88 11.86 4.76
CA ILE A 142 14.75 11.06 3.54
C ILE A 142 16.09 10.86 2.82
N VAL A 143 16.98 11.86 2.90
CA VAL A 143 18.31 11.81 2.25
C VAL A 143 19.19 10.70 2.81
N THR A 144 18.88 10.21 4.02
CA THR A 144 19.69 9.17 4.68
C THR A 144 19.45 7.79 4.06
N TYR A 145 18.28 7.52 3.46
CA TYR A 145 17.94 6.21 2.90
C TYR A 145 17.60 6.25 1.40
N TRP A 146 17.19 7.41 0.86
CA TRP A 146 16.77 7.51 -0.54
C TRP A 146 17.84 7.02 -1.54
N PRO A 147 19.14 7.36 -1.42
CA PRO A 147 20.15 6.88 -2.38
C PRO A 147 20.34 5.36 -2.37
N GLU A 148 20.20 4.71 -1.22
CA GLU A 148 20.26 3.25 -1.10
C GLU A 148 19.01 2.61 -1.72
N LEU A 149 17.88 3.26 -1.55
CA LEU A 149 16.58 2.83 -2.04
C LEU A 149 16.47 2.97 -3.57
N GLU A 150 17.01 4.05 -4.15
CA GLU A 150 17.15 4.19 -5.62
C GLU A 150 18.00 3.07 -6.23
N LYS A 151 19.04 2.60 -5.53
CA LYS A 151 19.82 1.44 -5.98
C LYS A 151 18.97 0.17 -5.92
N ALA A 152 18.22 -0.04 -4.85
CA ALA A 152 17.33 -1.20 -4.71
C ALA A 152 16.24 -1.23 -5.80
N PHE A 153 15.80 -0.07 -6.31
CA PHE A 153 14.80 0.03 -7.38
C PHE A 153 15.27 -0.46 -8.75
N SER A 154 16.56 -0.77 -8.91
CA SER A 154 17.06 -1.46 -10.10
C SER A 154 16.55 -2.91 -10.21
N VAL A 155 16.07 -3.49 -9.10
CA VAL A 155 15.38 -4.79 -9.09
C VAL A 155 13.88 -4.55 -9.27
N GLU A 156 13.29 -5.22 -10.26
CA GLU A 156 11.92 -5.00 -10.75
C GLU A 156 10.86 -5.11 -9.62
N ASP A 157 11.01 -6.10 -8.74
CA ASP A 157 10.07 -6.33 -7.63
C ASP A 157 10.18 -5.31 -6.49
N HIS A 158 11.39 -4.84 -6.17
CA HIS A 158 11.59 -3.92 -5.04
C HIS A 158 10.84 -2.61 -5.24
N LYS A 159 10.88 -2.08 -6.46
CA LYS A 159 10.22 -0.81 -6.78
C LYS A 159 8.72 -0.87 -6.51
N GLY A 160 8.04 -1.92 -6.96
CA GLY A 160 6.61 -2.13 -6.69
C GLY A 160 6.32 -2.30 -5.20
N ASN A 161 7.15 -3.08 -4.50
CA ASN A 161 6.99 -3.37 -3.08
C ASN A 161 7.15 -2.09 -2.21
N TYR A 162 8.18 -1.29 -2.46
CA TYR A 162 8.40 -0.02 -1.76
C TYR A 162 7.39 1.04 -2.14
N ARG A 163 6.90 1.07 -3.39
CA ARG A 163 5.80 1.95 -3.76
C ARG A 163 4.54 1.65 -2.93
N LEU A 164 4.18 0.38 -2.78
CA LEU A 164 3.06 -0.02 -1.93
C LEU A 164 3.29 0.38 -0.46
N LEU A 165 4.51 0.22 0.04
CA LEU A 165 4.91 0.66 1.38
C LEU A 165 4.71 2.17 1.56
N PHE A 166 5.26 2.99 0.68
CA PHE A 166 5.17 4.45 0.79
C PHE A 166 3.76 4.96 0.59
N ARG A 167 2.97 4.38 -0.32
CA ARG A 167 1.54 4.69 -0.44
C ARG A 167 0.80 4.47 0.88
N SER A 168 1.06 3.34 1.54
CA SER A 168 0.47 3.00 2.84
C SER A 168 0.93 3.98 3.94
N LEU A 169 2.23 4.27 4.02
CA LEU A 169 2.80 5.18 5.01
C LEU A 169 2.29 6.61 4.86
N LEU A 170 2.19 7.12 3.63
CA LEU A 170 1.65 8.45 3.34
C LEU A 170 0.17 8.55 3.70
N ARG A 171 -0.64 7.53 3.39
CA ARG A 171 -2.06 7.50 3.74
C ARG A 171 -2.24 7.55 5.25
N MET A 172 -1.55 6.68 5.97
CA MET A 172 -1.59 6.67 7.44
C MET A 172 -1.06 7.98 8.06
N ARG A 173 -0.08 8.63 7.43
CA ARG A 173 0.37 9.97 7.84
C ARG A 173 -0.75 10.99 7.63
N ALA A 174 -1.36 11.03 6.45
CA ALA A 174 -2.44 11.96 6.13
C ALA A 174 -3.63 11.83 7.10
N GLU A 175 -3.97 10.61 7.51
CA GLU A 175 -5.03 10.31 8.48
C GLU A 175 -4.65 10.61 9.94
N SER A 176 -3.37 10.85 10.24
CA SER A 176 -2.94 11.12 11.60
C SER A 176 -3.44 12.48 12.10
N THR A 177 -3.91 12.51 13.35
CA THR A 177 -4.48 13.69 14.03
C THR A 177 -3.49 14.84 14.23
N GLY A 178 -2.18 14.60 14.06
CA GLY A 178 -1.13 15.62 14.22
C GLY A 178 -0.66 16.26 12.92
N VAL A 179 -1.23 15.91 11.77
CA VAL A 179 -0.78 16.42 10.47
C VAL A 179 -1.56 17.68 10.08
N PRO A 180 -0.90 18.82 9.82
CA PRO A 180 -1.55 20.05 9.41
C PRO A 180 -2.38 19.88 8.13
N ALA A 181 -3.44 20.67 7.97
CA ALA A 181 -4.34 20.58 6.81
C ALA A 181 -3.62 20.81 5.47
N GLU A 182 -2.66 21.73 5.41
CA GLU A 182 -1.81 21.97 4.23
C GLU A 182 -1.04 20.69 3.84
N GLU A 183 -0.37 20.08 4.81
CA GLU A 183 0.39 18.85 4.59
C GLU A 183 -0.53 17.69 4.18
N ARG A 184 -1.64 17.51 4.88
CA ARG A 184 -2.66 16.50 4.53
C ARG A 184 -3.13 16.66 3.08
N GLY A 185 -3.39 17.90 2.64
CA GLY A 185 -3.78 18.20 1.26
C GLY A 185 -2.74 17.74 0.24
N ILE A 186 -1.46 18.05 0.46
CA ILE A 186 -0.36 17.62 -0.41
C ILE A 186 -0.22 16.09 -0.44
N LEU A 187 -0.30 15.43 0.71
CA LEU A 187 -0.18 13.97 0.81
C LEU A 187 -1.32 13.25 0.06
N LEU A 188 -2.57 13.72 0.24
CA LEU A 188 -3.74 13.16 -0.44
C LEU A 188 -3.71 13.45 -1.95
N GLU A 189 -3.25 14.64 -2.34
CA GLU A 189 -3.07 14.98 -3.76
C GLU A 189 -2.04 14.06 -4.42
N ALA A 190 -0.90 13.80 -3.77
CA ALA A 190 0.13 12.90 -4.28
C ALA A 190 -0.35 11.45 -4.39
N LEU A 191 -1.20 10.98 -3.46
CA LEU A 191 -1.76 9.63 -3.50
C LEU A 191 -2.86 9.46 -4.55
N GLY A 192 -3.49 10.57 -4.95
CA GLY A 192 -4.68 10.61 -5.79
C GLY A 192 -5.98 10.34 -5.03
N PRO A 193 -7.12 10.29 -5.74
CA PRO A 193 -8.42 10.05 -5.13
C PRO A 193 -8.42 8.74 -4.36
N GLU A 194 -8.86 8.79 -3.10
CA GLU A 194 -8.99 7.60 -2.28
C GLU A 194 -10.12 6.73 -2.83
N ARG A 195 -9.75 5.50 -3.22
CA ARG A 195 -10.72 4.49 -3.62
C ARG A 195 -11.19 3.76 -2.36
N ILE A 196 -12.24 4.29 -1.75
CA ILE A 196 -12.85 3.73 -0.55
C ILE A 196 -13.82 2.62 -0.96
N ALA A 197 -13.54 1.42 -0.50
CA ALA A 197 -14.36 0.24 -0.70
C ALA A 197 -15.54 0.19 0.28
N ILE A 198 -15.27 0.51 1.55
CA ILE A 198 -16.27 0.61 2.61
C ILE A 198 -15.98 1.88 3.41
N LYS A 199 -16.95 2.79 3.45
CA LYS A 199 -16.89 4.00 4.26
C LYS A 199 -17.08 3.66 5.73
N GLY A 200 -16.32 4.29 6.62
CA GLY A 200 -16.43 4.09 8.06
C GLY A 200 -15.22 4.63 8.82
N GLU A 201 -15.21 4.42 10.13
CA GLU A 201 -14.04 4.63 10.99
C GLU A 201 -13.62 3.27 11.59
N PRO A 202 -12.51 2.66 11.14
CA PRO A 202 -11.71 3.05 9.96
C PRO A 202 -12.44 2.74 8.64
N SER A 203 -11.97 3.33 7.53
CA SER A 203 -12.45 3.00 6.18
C SER A 203 -11.64 1.83 5.61
N LEU A 204 -12.30 0.97 4.83
CA LEU A 204 -11.60 -0.02 4.02
C LEU A 204 -11.34 0.57 2.63
N SER A 205 -10.09 0.59 2.21
CA SER A 205 -9.69 1.04 0.86
C SER A 205 -9.58 -0.13 -0.11
N GLU A 206 -9.73 0.14 -1.41
CA GLU A 206 -9.48 -0.85 -2.47
C GLU A 206 -8.04 -1.37 -2.44
N ASP A 207 -7.08 -0.53 -2.03
CA ASP A 207 -5.68 -0.94 -1.86
C ASP A 207 -5.53 -2.01 -0.74
N ALA A 208 -6.37 -1.95 0.31
CA ALA A 208 -6.41 -2.96 1.37
C ALA A 208 -7.00 -4.28 0.90
N ILE A 209 -8.13 -4.25 0.20
CA ILE A 209 -8.71 -5.43 -0.44
C ILE A 209 -7.72 -6.10 -1.38
N LYS A 210 -7.05 -5.29 -2.20
CA LYS A 210 -6.09 -5.84 -3.15
C LYS A 210 -4.89 -6.47 -2.45
N ALA A 211 -4.36 -5.86 -1.39
CA ALA A 211 -3.28 -6.45 -0.61
C ALA A 211 -3.68 -7.82 -0.02
N TYR A 212 -4.91 -7.96 0.49
CA TYR A 212 -5.42 -9.25 0.95
C TYR A 212 -5.60 -10.27 -0.16
N SER A 213 -6.09 -9.84 -1.32
CA SER A 213 -6.27 -10.70 -2.49
C SER A 213 -4.92 -11.19 -3.01
N ASP A 214 -3.93 -10.31 -3.13
CA ASP A 214 -2.55 -10.64 -3.51
C ASP A 214 -1.93 -11.64 -2.53
N MET A 215 -2.15 -11.45 -1.22
CA MET A 215 -1.69 -12.39 -0.19
C MET A 215 -2.36 -13.77 -0.33
N ALA A 216 -3.66 -13.81 -0.62
CA ALA A 216 -4.39 -15.06 -0.80
C ALA A 216 -3.89 -15.84 -2.03
N CYS A 217 -3.71 -15.16 -3.17
CA CYS A 217 -3.10 -15.76 -4.37
C CYS A 217 -1.70 -16.30 -4.07
N PHE A 218 -0.86 -15.48 -3.43
CA PHE A 218 0.51 -15.86 -3.06
C PHE A 218 0.53 -17.13 -2.20
N LEU A 219 -0.25 -17.18 -1.12
CA LEU A 219 -0.31 -18.35 -0.24
C LEU A 219 -0.85 -19.60 -0.94
N TYR A 220 -1.79 -19.43 -1.87
CA TYR A 220 -2.30 -20.55 -2.64
C TYR A 220 -1.22 -21.15 -3.53
N GLU A 221 -0.47 -20.32 -4.25
CA GLU A 221 0.64 -20.74 -5.10
C GLU A 221 1.75 -21.43 -4.31
N GLN A 222 2.05 -20.95 -3.09
CA GLN A 222 3.02 -21.60 -2.20
C GLN A 222 2.56 -23.01 -1.77
N ASN A 223 1.25 -23.19 -1.55
CA ASN A 223 0.70 -24.49 -1.12
C ASN A 223 0.38 -25.43 -2.29
N HIS A 224 0.25 -24.89 -3.51
CA HIS A 224 -0.08 -25.63 -4.73
C HIS A 224 0.86 -25.23 -5.88
N PRO A 225 2.13 -25.69 -5.86
CA PRO A 225 3.10 -25.33 -6.89
C PRO A 225 2.59 -25.63 -8.30
N GLY A 226 2.70 -24.65 -9.19
CA GLY A 226 2.24 -24.74 -10.57
C GLY A 226 0.73 -24.51 -10.78
N LYS A 227 -0.04 -24.22 -9.71
CA LYS A 227 -1.43 -23.78 -9.81
C LYS A 227 -1.54 -22.34 -9.33
N THR A 228 -2.29 -21.52 -10.06
CA THR A 228 -2.62 -20.15 -9.66
C THR A 228 -4.13 -20.00 -9.52
N ILE A 229 -4.55 -19.13 -8.61
CA ILE A 229 -5.93 -18.65 -8.48
C ILE A 229 -6.02 -17.18 -8.87
N ASP A 230 -5.00 -16.62 -9.51
CA ASP A 230 -4.93 -15.23 -9.95
C ASP A 230 -5.76 -14.97 -11.23
N ALA A 231 -7.03 -15.39 -11.20
CA ALA A 231 -8.02 -15.10 -12.22
C ALA A 231 -8.95 -13.98 -11.73
N ASP A 232 -9.43 -13.14 -12.65
CA ASP A 232 -10.29 -12.00 -12.33
C ASP A 232 -11.51 -12.38 -11.49
N ASP A 233 -12.13 -13.53 -11.77
CA ASP A 233 -13.33 -13.99 -11.05
C ASP A 233 -13.00 -14.42 -9.61
N ASN A 234 -11.83 -15.02 -9.39
CA ASN A 234 -11.35 -15.32 -8.04
C ASN A 234 -11.03 -14.05 -7.26
N ARG A 235 -10.42 -13.05 -7.91
CA ARG A 235 -10.15 -11.75 -7.29
C ARG A 235 -11.44 -11.03 -6.89
N LYS A 236 -12.49 -11.06 -7.72
CA LYS A 236 -13.82 -10.54 -7.36
C LYS A 236 -14.41 -11.26 -6.16
N LEU A 237 -14.24 -12.59 -6.08
CA LEU A 237 -14.69 -13.37 -4.93
C LEU A 237 -13.92 -12.96 -3.66
N PHE A 238 -12.60 -12.83 -3.72
CA PHE A 238 -11.81 -12.36 -2.57
C PHE A 238 -12.27 -10.98 -2.11
N ASP A 239 -12.49 -10.04 -3.03
CA ASP A 239 -13.01 -8.71 -2.70
C ASP A 239 -14.33 -8.81 -1.90
N LEU A 240 -15.31 -9.57 -2.40
CA LEU A 240 -16.58 -9.76 -1.70
C LEU A 240 -16.40 -10.31 -0.28
N VAL A 241 -15.55 -11.33 -0.12
CA VAL A 241 -15.27 -11.94 1.18
C VAL A 241 -14.57 -10.95 2.12
N ILE A 242 -13.57 -10.21 1.64
CA ILE A 242 -12.84 -9.23 2.44
C ILE A 242 -13.78 -8.10 2.90
N ARG A 243 -14.65 -7.61 2.01
CA ARG A 243 -15.68 -6.61 2.35
C ARG A 243 -16.64 -7.12 3.41
N ASP A 244 -17.13 -8.34 3.27
CA ASP A 244 -18.03 -8.95 4.24
C ASP A 244 -17.34 -9.10 5.62
N LYS A 245 -16.12 -9.63 5.63
CA LYS A 245 -15.32 -9.76 6.86
C LYS A 245 -15.08 -8.42 7.54
N PHE A 246 -14.81 -7.37 6.78
CA PHE A 246 -14.62 -6.03 7.33
C PHE A 246 -15.89 -5.50 8.00
N LYS A 247 -17.06 -5.67 7.38
CA LYS A 247 -18.36 -5.26 7.96
C LYS A 247 -18.70 -6.04 9.21
N ASN A 248 -18.41 -7.34 9.19
CA ASN A 248 -18.75 -8.26 10.27
C ASN A 248 -17.66 -8.37 11.35
N ALA A 249 -16.54 -7.66 11.19
CA ALA A 249 -15.45 -7.65 12.17
C ALA A 249 -15.94 -7.02 13.49
N PRO A 250 -15.92 -7.78 14.61
CA PRO A 250 -16.56 -7.37 15.86
C PRO A 250 -15.80 -6.24 16.55
N ALA A 251 -14.47 -6.25 16.52
CA ALA A 251 -13.66 -5.24 17.19
C ALA A 251 -13.19 -4.14 16.22
N PHE A 252 -13.15 -2.91 16.72
CA PHE A 252 -12.54 -1.78 16.00
C PHE A 252 -11.07 -2.06 15.64
N ALA A 253 -10.33 -2.73 16.52
CA ALA A 253 -8.94 -3.11 16.29
C ALA A 253 -8.77 -4.04 15.08
N ASP A 254 -9.73 -4.93 14.82
CA ASP A 254 -9.71 -5.85 13.67
C ASP A 254 -9.95 -5.08 12.37
N ARG A 255 -10.97 -4.20 12.35
CA ARG A 255 -11.21 -3.30 11.21
C ARG A 255 -9.98 -2.42 10.94
N LEU A 256 -9.32 -1.94 11.98
CA LEU A 256 -8.11 -1.14 11.85
C LEU A 256 -6.92 -1.95 11.32
N ALA A 257 -6.75 -3.18 11.78
CA ALA A 257 -5.73 -4.09 11.26
C ALA A 257 -5.96 -4.38 9.77
N MET A 258 -7.23 -4.58 9.35
CA MET A 258 -7.58 -4.76 7.94
C MET A 258 -7.30 -3.52 7.10
N SER A 259 -7.68 -2.34 7.61
CA SER A 259 -7.47 -1.07 6.89
C SER A 259 -5.99 -0.77 6.68
N PHE A 260 -5.15 -1.15 7.65
CA PHE A 260 -3.69 -0.98 7.58
C PHE A 260 -2.94 -2.21 7.06
N PHE A 261 -3.63 -3.28 6.64
CA PHE A 261 -2.98 -4.48 6.14
C PHE A 261 -1.97 -4.24 4.99
N PRO A 262 -2.20 -3.32 4.03
CA PRO A 262 -1.22 -2.99 2.99
C PRO A 262 0.21 -2.73 3.48
N ILE A 263 0.38 -2.11 4.65
CA ILE A 263 1.73 -1.85 5.18
C ILE A 263 2.43 -3.15 5.57
N ASN A 264 1.70 -4.13 6.12
CA ASN A 264 2.25 -5.41 6.54
C ASN A 264 2.55 -6.27 5.32
N TRP A 265 1.67 -6.24 4.32
CA TRP A 265 1.88 -6.91 3.05
C TRP A 265 3.10 -6.37 2.31
N ALA A 266 3.26 -5.05 2.23
CA ALA A 266 4.42 -4.43 1.60
C ALA A 266 5.73 -4.82 2.32
N LYS A 267 5.75 -4.80 3.66
CA LYS A 267 6.90 -5.26 4.46
C LYS A 267 7.24 -6.72 4.18
N PHE A 268 6.23 -7.59 4.15
CA PHE A 268 6.41 -9.00 3.83
C PHE A 268 7.03 -9.17 2.45
N ARG A 269 6.50 -8.51 1.42
CA ARG A 269 7.01 -8.60 0.04
C ARG A 269 8.46 -8.13 -0.06
N ILE A 270 8.83 -7.04 0.61
CA ILE A 270 10.23 -6.57 0.66
C ILE A 270 11.13 -7.63 1.28
N LEU A 271 10.78 -8.13 2.48
CA LEU A 271 11.56 -9.16 3.16
C LEU A 271 11.65 -10.46 2.33
N TYR A 272 10.56 -10.90 1.71
CA TYR A 272 10.52 -12.11 0.90
C TYR A 272 11.39 -11.99 -0.36
N THR A 273 11.42 -10.82 -0.99
CA THR A 273 12.25 -10.56 -2.18
C THR A 273 13.73 -10.69 -1.84
N ASP A 274 14.17 -10.13 -0.71
CA ASP A 274 15.56 -10.12 -0.25
C ASP A 274 16.02 -11.43 0.43
N ALA A 275 15.06 -12.27 0.85
CA ALA A 275 15.31 -13.47 1.63
C ALA A 275 15.92 -14.61 0.80
N SER A 276 16.76 -15.43 1.45
CA SER A 276 17.15 -16.74 0.93
C SER A 276 15.95 -17.68 0.84
N GLU A 277 16.09 -18.82 0.16
CA GLU A 277 15.00 -19.80 0.04
C GLU A 277 14.56 -20.33 1.41
N GLU A 278 15.51 -20.57 2.32
CA GLU A 278 15.23 -21.00 3.69
C GLU A 278 14.49 -19.91 4.48
N GLU A 279 14.90 -18.66 4.33
CA GLU A 279 14.25 -17.51 4.96
C GLU A 279 12.84 -17.27 4.40
N ARG A 280 12.63 -17.49 3.10
CA ARG A 280 11.32 -17.44 2.45
C ARG A 280 10.36 -18.47 3.04
N GLN A 281 10.81 -19.70 3.25
CA GLN A 281 9.99 -20.72 3.91
C GLN A 281 9.61 -20.32 5.34
N VAL A 282 10.54 -19.71 6.10
CA VAL A 282 10.25 -19.16 7.43
C VAL A 282 9.21 -18.03 7.35
N LEU A 283 9.33 -17.13 6.38
CA LEU A 283 8.39 -16.03 6.16
C LEU A 283 6.99 -16.56 5.79
N VAL A 284 6.88 -17.50 4.85
CA VAL A 284 5.61 -18.11 4.43
C VAL A 284 4.95 -18.83 5.61
N LYS A 285 5.71 -19.61 6.38
CA LYS A 285 5.19 -20.29 7.58
C LYS A 285 4.70 -19.30 8.64
N LYS A 286 5.39 -18.16 8.81
CA LYS A 286 4.95 -17.07 9.71
C LYS A 286 3.70 -16.35 9.21
N LEU A 287 3.54 -16.20 7.90
CA LEU A 287 2.34 -15.64 7.31
C LEU A 287 1.13 -16.58 7.47
N GLY A 288 1.37 -17.88 7.32
CA GLY A 288 0.38 -18.97 7.40
C GLY A 288 -0.08 -19.39 8.81
N SER A 289 0.75 -19.16 9.84
CA SER A 289 0.53 -19.68 11.19
C SER A 289 -0.22 -18.69 12.09
N ALA A 290 -1.18 -19.21 12.87
CA ALA A 290 -1.83 -18.48 13.96
C ALA A 290 -0.95 -18.38 15.23
N GLU A 291 0.08 -19.23 15.34
CA GLU A 291 0.93 -19.33 16.53
C GLU A 291 2.09 -18.32 16.51
N LYS A 292 2.53 -17.89 17.70
CA LYS A 292 3.74 -17.09 17.89
C LYS A 292 4.96 -17.95 17.55
N ASN A 293 5.33 -18.00 16.27
CA ASN A 293 6.50 -18.73 15.84
C ASN A 293 7.77 -18.05 16.37
N GLU A 294 8.30 -18.58 17.47
CA GLU A 294 9.68 -18.35 17.93
C GLU A 294 10.63 -18.94 16.87
N GLY A 295 11.12 -18.10 15.97
CA GLY A 295 12.00 -18.51 14.88
C GLY A 295 12.80 -17.34 14.33
N ALA A 296 13.86 -17.65 13.56
CA ALA A 296 14.80 -16.70 12.99
C ALA A 296 14.11 -15.43 12.47
N THR A 297 14.58 -14.28 12.92
CA THR A 297 14.04 -12.98 12.51
C THR A 297 14.70 -12.62 11.18
N VAL A 298 13.95 -12.75 10.10
CA VAL A 298 14.36 -12.21 8.80
C VAL A 298 14.21 -10.69 8.87
N SER A 299 15.31 -9.97 8.65
CA SER A 299 15.36 -8.52 8.71
C SER A 299 15.91 -7.95 7.41
N ASN A 300 15.55 -6.70 7.13
CA ASN A 300 16.11 -5.93 6.03
C ASN A 300 16.54 -4.56 6.56
N ALA A 301 17.84 -4.28 6.52
CA ALA A 301 18.42 -3.08 7.11
C ALA A 301 17.86 -1.78 6.48
N LEU A 302 17.62 -1.77 5.17
CA LEU A 302 17.08 -0.62 4.48
C LEU A 302 15.61 -0.36 4.88
N LEU A 303 14.79 -1.41 4.95
CA LEU A 303 13.41 -1.35 5.41
C LEU A 303 13.33 -0.86 6.85
N GLU A 304 14.17 -1.40 7.74
CA GLU A 304 14.25 -0.96 9.13
C GLU A 304 14.67 0.50 9.24
N LYS A 305 15.64 0.93 8.42
CA LYS A 305 16.08 2.32 8.33
C LYS A 305 14.94 3.23 7.86
N VAL A 306 14.19 2.86 6.82
CA VAL A 306 13.00 3.59 6.38
C VAL A 306 11.98 3.69 7.52
N LEU A 307 11.58 2.57 8.13
CA LEU A 307 10.51 2.56 9.13
C LEU A 307 10.88 3.22 10.47
N SER A 308 12.17 3.31 10.79
CA SER A 308 12.67 3.88 12.05
C SER A 308 12.91 5.39 12.00
N LEU A 309 12.91 5.98 10.82
CA LEU A 309 13.13 7.41 10.64
C LEU A 309 11.81 8.19 10.56
N PRO A 310 11.80 9.45 11.03
CA PRO A 310 10.75 10.40 10.69
C PRO A 310 10.61 10.53 9.16
N PRO A 311 9.41 10.79 8.63
CA PRO A 311 8.13 10.92 9.34
C PRO A 311 7.47 9.58 9.69
N TRP A 312 8.05 8.46 9.25
CA TRP A 312 7.41 7.13 9.26
C TRP A 312 7.32 6.52 10.65
N LYS A 313 8.35 6.72 11.47
CA LYS A 313 8.44 6.14 12.83
C LYS A 313 7.18 6.36 13.66
N GLU A 314 6.66 7.57 13.68
CA GLU A 314 5.50 7.95 14.49
C GLU A 314 4.24 7.21 14.03
N VAL A 315 4.05 7.15 12.72
CA VAL A 315 2.92 6.47 12.07
C VAL A 315 2.94 4.98 12.38
N VAL A 316 4.10 4.34 12.23
CA VAL A 316 4.29 2.91 12.48
C VAL A 316 4.10 2.59 13.96
N VAL A 317 4.67 3.38 14.86
CA VAL A 317 4.54 3.18 16.31
C VAL A 317 3.09 3.35 16.77
N LYS A 318 2.37 4.35 16.24
CA LYS A 318 0.96 4.58 16.58
C LYS A 318 0.09 3.42 16.09
N ALA A 319 0.25 3.00 14.84
CA ALA A 319 -0.50 1.87 14.29
C ALA A 319 -0.28 0.59 15.10
N ASN A 320 0.97 0.28 15.45
CA ASN A 320 1.32 -0.89 16.27
C ASN A 320 0.73 -0.85 17.69
N LYS A 321 0.39 0.33 18.23
CA LYS A 321 -0.29 0.45 19.53
C LYS A 321 -1.79 0.20 19.40
N LEU A 322 -2.40 0.67 18.31
CA LEU A 322 -3.85 0.60 18.09
C LEU A 322 -4.32 -0.79 17.63
N THR A 323 -3.46 -1.57 16.96
CA THR A 323 -3.79 -2.92 16.47
C THR A 323 -3.47 -4.03 17.47
N ARG A 324 -3.02 -3.71 18.70
CA ARG A 324 -2.79 -4.73 19.73
C ARG A 324 -4.12 -5.11 20.39
N PRO A 325 -4.44 -6.41 20.50
CA PRO A 325 -5.62 -6.84 21.23
C PRO A 325 -5.54 -6.37 22.68
N VAL A 326 -6.61 -5.75 23.16
CA VAL A 326 -6.72 -5.09 24.47
C VAL A 326 -6.55 -6.08 25.64
N GLY A 327 -6.62 -7.39 25.39
CA GLY A 327 -6.53 -8.44 26.41
C GLY A 327 -5.13 -8.78 26.97
N GLN A 328 -4.02 -8.33 26.37
CA GLN A 328 -2.67 -8.79 26.80
C GLN A 328 -1.93 -7.87 27.78
N LYS A 329 -2.58 -6.85 28.35
CA LYS A 329 -1.95 -5.93 29.33
C LYS A 329 -2.54 -5.96 30.74
N ALA A 330 -3.64 -6.67 30.99
CA ALA A 330 -4.27 -6.69 32.31
C ALA A 330 -3.70 -7.77 33.26
N GLU A 331 -3.14 -8.88 32.76
CA GLU A 331 -2.81 -10.03 33.62
C GLU A 331 -1.45 -9.98 34.31
N VAL A 332 -0.50 -9.15 33.85
CA VAL A 332 0.86 -9.14 34.45
C VAL A 332 0.95 -8.24 35.71
N ARG A 333 -0.12 -7.51 36.06
CA ARG A 333 -0.16 -6.69 37.30
C ARG A 333 -0.99 -7.29 38.43
N ALA A 334 -1.72 -8.38 38.22
CA ALA A 334 -2.53 -9.02 39.28
C ALA A 334 -1.78 -10.12 40.06
N LEU A 335 -0.60 -10.57 39.60
CA LEU A 335 0.16 -11.65 40.24
C LEU A 335 1.34 -11.19 41.12
N LYS A 336 1.36 -9.93 41.57
CA LYS A 336 2.40 -9.41 42.50
C LYS A 336 1.86 -8.73 43.77
N LEU A 337 0.61 -8.98 44.15
CA LEU A 337 0.02 -8.45 45.39
C LEU A 337 -0.60 -9.53 46.29
N GLY A 338 -0.08 -10.76 46.22
CA GLY A 338 -0.64 -11.90 46.95
C GLY A 338 0.39 -12.77 47.66
N GLU A 339 1.49 -12.20 48.20
CA GLU A 339 2.37 -12.90 49.14
C GLU A 339 2.90 -11.91 50.19
N THR A 340 2.06 -11.65 51.20
CA THR A 340 2.47 -11.29 52.57
C THR A 340 1.27 -11.55 53.46
N GLN A 341 1.23 -12.73 54.06
CA GLN A 341 0.70 -12.95 55.40
C GLN A 341 1.70 -13.80 56.16
#